data_AF-A0A936EEC3-F1
#
_entry.id   AF-A0A936EEC3-F1
#
_cell.length_a   1.000
_cell.length_b   1.000
_cell.length_c   1.000
_cell.angle_alpha   90.00
_cell.angle_beta   90.00
_cell.angle_gamma   90.00
#
_symmetry.space_group_name_H-M   'P 1'
#
loop_
_entity.id
_entity.type
_entity.pdbx_description
1 polymer ?
#
loop_
_entity_poly.entity_id
_entity_poly.type
_entity_poly.pdbx_seq_one_letter_code
_entity_poly.pdbx_strand_id
1 'polypeptide(L)'
;MPLLPGLRSPYAKVGRLVYVGRMLDKIRLHAAGALPPDYAANLGETNPRLFDGRCCRFLGIAYPELVTRTLAGGTDEEILAWIHARGTPRSDEECTVWNGFMTKLGWRDEVSDRLKSRLTEYGLAGRGIETFFDLIEADEGRPLSAG
;
A
#
# COMPACT_ATOMS: atom_id res chain seq x y z
N MET A 1 3.39 7.59 -13.04
CA MET A 1 3.32 8.88 -12.32
C MET A 1 4.72 9.30 -11.89
N PRO A 2 5.07 10.59 -11.85
CA PRO A 2 6.40 10.96 -11.37
C PRO A 2 6.61 10.48 -9.92
N LEU A 3 7.85 10.12 -9.58
CA LEU A 3 8.26 9.80 -8.21
C LEU A 3 7.78 10.91 -7.27
N LEU A 4 6.97 10.57 -6.27
CA LEU A 4 6.43 11.52 -5.31
C LEU A 4 7.31 11.55 -4.04
N PRO A 5 8.01 12.68 -3.74
CA PRO A 5 8.76 12.80 -2.50
C PRO A 5 7.88 12.59 -1.28
N GLY A 6 8.37 11.81 -0.32
CA GLY A 6 7.62 11.46 0.89
C GLY A 6 6.65 10.29 0.72
N LEU A 7 6.51 9.70 -0.47
CA LEU A 7 5.76 8.47 -0.68
C LEU A 7 6.73 7.30 -0.91
N ARG A 8 6.86 6.41 0.10
CA ARG A 8 7.79 5.27 0.01
C ARG A 8 7.28 4.15 -0.89
N SER A 9 8.19 3.24 -1.26
CA SER A 9 7.89 1.97 -1.94
C SER A 9 6.81 1.16 -1.22
N PRO A 10 5.90 0.46 -1.94
CA PRO A 10 4.96 -0.46 -1.31
C PRO A 10 5.66 -1.66 -0.63
N TYR A 11 6.88 -2.02 -1.04
CA TYR A 11 7.70 -3.07 -0.41
C TYR A 11 8.35 -2.65 0.90
N ALA A 12 8.45 -1.34 1.17
CA ALA A 12 9.03 -0.84 2.40
C ALA A 12 8.21 -1.30 3.61
N LYS A 13 8.88 -1.89 4.61
CA LYS A 13 8.25 -2.40 5.82
C LYS A 13 8.23 -1.35 6.92
N VAL A 14 7.17 -1.42 7.74
CA VAL A 14 7.16 -0.89 9.10
C VAL A 14 6.93 -2.07 10.03
N GLY A 15 7.84 -2.28 10.97
CA GLY A 15 7.94 -3.56 11.68
C GLY A 15 8.05 -4.72 10.70
N ARG A 16 7.10 -5.66 10.77
CA ARG A 16 7.08 -6.87 9.91
C ARG A 16 6.26 -6.70 8.63
N LEU A 17 5.51 -5.62 8.47
CA LEU A 17 4.45 -5.52 7.47
C LEU A 17 4.82 -4.58 6.33
N VAL A 18 4.69 -5.06 5.10
CA VAL A 18 4.72 -4.21 3.90
C VAL A 18 3.48 -3.32 3.83
N TYR A 19 3.54 -2.27 3.00
CA TYR A 19 2.45 -1.34 2.72
C TYR A 19 2.02 -0.40 3.86
N VAL A 20 2.16 -0.78 5.13
CA VAL A 20 1.71 0.05 6.28
C VAL A 20 2.31 1.45 6.21
N GLY A 21 3.64 1.56 6.11
CA GLY A 21 4.31 2.87 6.04
C GLY A 21 3.85 3.70 4.85
N ARG A 22 3.64 3.07 3.69
CA ARG A 22 3.13 3.75 2.50
C ARG A 22 1.70 4.28 2.69
N MET A 23 0.84 3.53 3.38
CA MET A 23 -0.50 4.00 3.74
C MET A 23 -0.44 5.23 4.66
N LEU A 24 0.48 5.26 5.63
CA LEU A 24 0.70 6.43 6.49
C LEU A 24 1.22 7.64 5.71
N ASP A 25 2.16 7.43 4.78
CA ASP A 25 2.66 8.47 3.89
C ASP A 25 1.53 9.08 3.04
N LYS A 26 0.65 8.24 2.46
CA LYS A 26 -0.52 8.70 1.70
C LYS A 26 -1.44 9.58 2.55
N ILE A 27 -1.70 9.21 3.81
CA ILE A 27 -2.52 10.00 4.73
C ILE A 27 -1.87 11.37 4.98
N ARG A 28 -0.57 11.39 5.29
CA ARG A 28 0.18 12.64 5.56
C ARG A 28 0.21 13.55 4.34
N LEU A 29 0.50 13.01 3.16
CA LEU A 29 0.53 13.75 1.90
C LEU A 29 -0.85 14.29 1.50
N HIS A 30 -1.91 13.50 1.71
CA HIS A 30 -3.27 13.95 1.44
C HIS A 30 -3.67 15.11 2.35
N ALA A 31 -3.37 15.02 3.65
CA ALA A 31 -3.63 16.10 4.60
C ALA A 31 -2.84 17.39 4.28
N ALA A 32 -1.66 17.26 3.67
CA ALA A 32 -0.84 18.38 3.22
C ALA A 32 -1.25 18.94 1.84
N GLY A 33 -2.26 18.37 1.17
CA GLY A 33 -2.64 18.75 -0.21
C GLY A 33 -1.58 18.40 -1.26
N ALA A 34 -0.62 17.53 -0.92
CA ALA A 34 0.51 17.16 -1.77
C ALA A 34 0.33 15.80 -2.48
N LEU A 35 -0.76 15.09 -2.22
CA LEU A 35 -1.07 13.83 -2.88
C LEU A 35 -1.78 14.09 -4.22
N PRO A 36 -1.26 13.61 -5.37
CA PRO A 36 -1.89 13.83 -6.66
C PRO A 36 -3.32 13.22 -6.74
N PRO A 37 -4.24 13.82 -7.52
CA PRO A 37 -5.64 13.40 -7.58
C PRO A 37 -5.86 11.92 -7.92
N ASP A 38 -5.03 11.35 -8.78
CA ASP A 38 -5.14 9.95 -9.19
C ASP A 38 -4.83 8.95 -8.05
N TYR A 39 -4.02 9.35 -7.08
CA TYR A 39 -3.83 8.60 -5.84
C TYR A 39 -5.01 8.80 -4.88
N ALA A 40 -5.59 10.01 -4.84
CA ALA A 40 -6.72 10.32 -3.99
C ALA A 40 -7.97 9.49 -4.34
N ALA A 41 -8.18 9.22 -5.62
CA ALA A 41 -9.26 8.34 -6.11
C ALA A 41 -9.14 6.89 -5.58
N ASN A 42 -7.96 6.49 -5.10
CA ASN A 42 -7.64 5.17 -4.57
C ASN A 42 -7.26 5.21 -3.08
N LEU A 43 -7.71 6.22 -2.32
CA LEU A 43 -7.48 6.34 -0.89
C LEU A 43 -8.54 5.58 -0.07
N GLY A 44 -8.06 4.99 1.02
CA GLY A 44 -8.89 4.45 2.10
C GLY A 44 -9.70 3.22 1.71
N GLU A 45 -10.91 3.14 2.26
CA GLU A 45 -11.76 1.94 2.26
C GLU A 45 -12.89 1.97 1.24
N THR A 46 -13.01 3.05 0.46
CA THR A 46 -14.15 3.28 -0.47
C THR A 46 -14.34 2.16 -1.48
N ASN A 47 -13.27 1.42 -1.81
CA ASN A 47 -13.33 0.21 -2.59
C ASN A 47 -12.55 -0.90 -1.87
N PRO A 48 -13.20 -2.02 -1.51
CA PRO A 48 -12.58 -3.07 -0.71
C PRO A 48 -11.39 -3.73 -1.42
N ARG A 49 -11.27 -3.59 -2.75
CA ARG A 49 -10.14 -4.14 -3.50
C ARG A 49 -8.88 -3.28 -3.40
N LEU A 50 -8.97 -2.03 -2.92
CA LEU A 50 -7.81 -1.15 -2.74
C LEU A 50 -6.93 -1.62 -1.60
N PHE A 51 -5.63 -1.34 -1.73
CA PHE A 51 -4.63 -1.78 -0.76
C PHE A 51 -4.81 -1.14 0.63
N ASP A 52 -5.16 0.15 0.71
CA ASP A 52 -5.48 0.81 2.00
C ASP A 52 -6.60 0.05 2.72
N GLY A 53 -7.71 -0.21 2.03
CA GLY A 53 -8.82 -0.98 2.59
C GLY A 53 -8.45 -2.42 2.94
N ARG A 54 -7.63 -3.11 2.13
CA ARG A 54 -7.11 -4.45 2.48
C ARG A 54 -6.27 -4.39 3.77
N CYS A 55 -5.41 -3.39 3.90
CA CYS A 55 -4.53 -3.21 5.04
C CYS A 55 -5.32 -2.88 6.32
N CYS A 56 -6.29 -1.97 6.23
CA CYS A 56 -7.18 -1.62 7.34
C CYS A 56 -7.98 -2.83 7.84
N ARG A 57 -8.58 -3.62 6.93
CA ARG A 57 -9.28 -4.87 7.31
C ARG A 57 -8.35 -5.90 7.91
N PHE A 58 -7.17 -6.09 7.33
CA PHE A 58 -6.16 -6.98 7.91
C PHE A 58 -5.69 -6.50 9.28
N LEU A 59 -5.68 -5.20 9.56
CA LEU A 59 -5.26 -4.69 10.86
C LEU A 59 -6.42 -4.45 11.83
N GLY A 60 -7.67 -4.68 11.41
CA GLY A 60 -8.86 -4.47 12.23
C GLY A 60 -9.06 -3.01 12.66
N ILE A 61 -8.63 -2.06 11.84
CA ILE A 61 -8.75 -0.62 12.12
C ILE A 61 -9.56 0.08 11.03
N ALA A 62 -10.43 1.02 11.41
CA ALA A 62 -11.15 1.84 10.45
C ALA A 62 -10.24 2.95 9.91
N TYR A 63 -10.23 3.16 8.59
CA TYR A 63 -9.40 4.17 7.95
C TYR A 63 -9.57 5.59 8.54
N PRO A 64 -10.78 6.10 8.87
CA PRO A 64 -10.93 7.41 9.51
C PRO A 64 -10.24 7.52 10.89
N GLU A 65 -10.26 6.44 11.69
CA GLU A 65 -9.54 6.40 12.98
C GLU A 65 -8.03 6.43 12.74
N LEU A 66 -7.55 5.67 11.75
CA LEU A 66 -6.14 5.66 11.38
C LEU A 66 -5.66 7.02 10.86
N VAL A 67 -6.48 7.72 10.07
CA VAL A 67 -6.18 9.09 9.61
C VAL A 67 -5.98 10.00 10.83
N THR A 68 -6.93 10.00 11.76
CA THR A 68 -6.84 10.81 12.99
C THR A 68 -5.57 10.49 13.77
N ARG A 69 -5.27 9.20 14.00
CA ARG A 69 -4.06 8.78 14.71
C ARG A 69 -2.79 9.22 14.01
N THR A 70 -2.72 9.08 12.68
CA THR A 70 -1.54 9.39 11.89
C THR A 70 -1.25 10.89 11.92
N LEU A 71 -2.28 11.72 11.83
CA LEU A 71 -2.17 13.19 11.84
C LEU A 71 -1.89 13.76 13.24
N ALA A 72 -2.11 12.98 14.31
CA ALA A 72 -1.64 13.33 15.65
C ALA A 72 -0.10 13.26 15.79
N GLY A 73 0.62 12.77 14.78
CA GLY A 73 2.08 12.69 14.77
C GLY A 73 2.65 11.42 15.40
N GLY A 74 3.98 11.40 15.56
CA GLY A 74 4.75 10.23 15.99
C GLY A 74 5.38 9.44 14.85
N THR A 75 6.23 8.50 15.23
CA THR A 75 6.92 7.56 14.35
C THR A 75 5.98 6.52 13.77
N ASP A 76 6.39 5.87 12.69
CA ASP A 76 5.59 4.80 12.09
C ASP A 76 5.48 3.58 13.02
N GLU A 77 6.52 3.31 13.81
CA GLU A 77 6.54 2.25 14.82
C GLU A 77 5.52 2.52 15.93
N GLU A 78 5.42 3.76 16.41
CA GLU A 78 4.43 4.16 17.42
C GLU A 78 3.00 4.07 16.89
N ILE A 79 2.80 4.42 15.60
CA ILE A 79 1.49 4.28 14.96
C ILE A 79 1.16 2.80 14.74
N LEU A 80 2.12 1.97 14.31
CA LEU A 80 1.91 0.52 14.14
C LEU A 80 1.61 -0.17 15.47
N ALA A 81 2.33 0.19 16.55
CA ALA A 81 2.04 -0.32 17.89
C ALA A 81 0.63 0.07 18.33
N TRP A 82 0.20 1.31 18.06
CA TRP A 82 -1.16 1.75 18.32
C TRP A 82 -2.19 0.97 17.49
N ILE A 83 -1.93 0.71 16.20
CA ILE A 83 -2.83 -0.09 15.35
C ILE A 83 -3.01 -1.49 15.94
N HIS A 84 -1.93 -2.13 16.38
CA HIS A 84 -2.03 -3.47 16.98
C HIS A 84 -2.75 -3.47 18.33
N ALA A 85 -2.63 -2.40 19.12
CA ALA A 85 -3.33 -2.28 20.41
C ALA A 85 -4.83 -1.96 20.24
N ARG A 86 -5.19 -1.15 19.25
CA ARG A 86 -6.56 -0.69 18.99
C ARG A 86 -7.36 -1.67 18.11
N GLY A 87 -6.70 -2.24 17.11
CA GLY A 87 -7.27 -3.16 16.14
C GLY A 87 -6.92 -4.61 16.47
N THR A 88 -6.32 -5.32 15.52
CA THR A 88 -5.92 -6.73 15.68
C THR A 88 -4.40 -6.88 15.69
N PRO A 89 -3.80 -7.38 16.80
CA PRO A 89 -2.40 -7.78 16.79
C PRO A 89 -2.21 -8.96 15.83
N ARG A 90 -1.09 -8.98 15.10
CA ARG A 90 -0.81 -10.04 14.13
C ARG A 90 0.39 -10.89 14.53
N SER A 91 0.22 -12.20 14.43
CA SER A 91 1.30 -13.17 14.64
C SER A 91 2.36 -13.05 13.54
N ASP A 92 3.53 -13.67 13.75
CA ASP A 92 4.58 -13.75 12.72
C ASP A 92 4.09 -14.47 11.45
N GLU A 93 3.30 -15.53 11.63
CA GLU A 93 2.72 -16.28 10.52
C GLU A 93 1.73 -15.42 9.73
N GLU A 94 0.83 -14.71 10.40
CA GLU A 94 -0.13 -13.81 9.74
C GLU A 94 0.59 -12.67 8.99
N CYS A 95 1.67 -12.13 9.56
CA CYS A 95 2.50 -11.12 8.89
C CYS A 95 3.17 -11.70 7.64
N THR A 96 3.63 -12.96 7.71
CA THR A 96 4.24 -13.68 6.57
C THR A 96 3.22 -13.90 5.45
N VAL A 97 2.02 -14.37 5.80
CA VAL A 97 0.91 -14.56 4.85
C VAL A 97 0.51 -13.22 4.22
N TRP A 98 0.36 -12.16 5.03
CA TRP A 98 0.05 -10.82 4.54
C TRP A 98 1.09 -10.30 3.55
N ASN A 99 2.37 -10.41 3.90
CA ASN A 99 3.45 -9.94 3.03
C ASN A 99 3.44 -10.71 1.71
N GLY A 100 3.34 -12.04 1.76
CA GLY A 100 3.29 -12.87 0.56
C GLY A 100 2.09 -12.56 -0.33
N PHE A 101 0.93 -12.32 0.27
CA PHE A 101 -0.27 -11.91 -0.46
C PHE A 101 -0.10 -10.54 -1.13
N MET A 102 0.37 -9.53 -0.39
CA MET A 102 0.48 -8.17 -0.90
C MET A 102 1.55 -8.04 -1.99
N THR A 103 2.70 -8.69 -1.82
CA THR A 103 3.80 -8.60 -2.79
C THR A 103 3.60 -9.47 -4.02
N LYS A 104 2.61 -10.38 -4.03
CA LYS A 104 2.29 -11.26 -5.17
C LYS A 104 0.93 -10.95 -5.81
N LEU A 105 0.18 -9.97 -5.30
CA LEU A 105 -1.14 -9.66 -5.83
C LEU A 105 -1.03 -9.24 -7.31
N GLY A 106 -1.77 -9.92 -8.18
CA GLY A 106 -1.70 -9.83 -9.65
C GLY A 106 -0.93 -10.97 -10.32
N TRP A 107 -0.19 -11.79 -9.57
CA TRP A 107 0.58 -12.90 -10.10
C TRP A 107 -0.18 -14.23 -9.97
N ARG A 108 -0.75 -14.69 -11.09
CA ARG A 108 -1.49 -15.97 -11.19
C ARG A 108 -2.65 -16.07 -10.19
N ASP A 109 -3.30 -14.95 -9.92
CA ASP A 109 -4.47 -14.84 -9.04
C ASP A 109 -5.68 -14.20 -9.75
N GLU A 110 -6.77 -13.97 -9.01
CA GLU A 110 -8.03 -13.48 -9.58
C GLU A 110 -7.97 -12.05 -10.15
N VAL A 111 -6.90 -11.29 -9.90
CA VAL A 111 -6.73 -9.93 -10.42
C VAL A 111 -5.66 -9.82 -11.52
N SER A 112 -5.13 -10.96 -11.99
CA SER A 112 -4.13 -11.02 -13.07
C SER A 112 -4.56 -10.29 -14.34
N ASP A 113 -5.80 -10.45 -14.80
CA ASP A 113 -6.28 -9.81 -16.02
C ASP A 113 -6.48 -8.30 -15.87
N ARG A 114 -6.81 -7.86 -14.64
CA ARG A 114 -6.84 -6.45 -14.30
C ARG A 114 -5.43 -5.84 -14.33
N LEU A 115 -4.42 -6.55 -13.84
CA LEU A 115 -3.03 -6.12 -13.94
C LEU A 115 -2.63 -5.96 -15.42
N LYS A 116 -2.85 -6.97 -16.26
CA LYS A 116 -2.55 -6.89 -17.71
C LYS A 116 -3.23 -5.70 -18.38
N SER A 117 -4.50 -5.47 -18.07
CA SER A 117 -5.25 -4.32 -18.60
C SER A 117 -4.59 -2.98 -18.22
N ARG A 118 -4.18 -2.84 -16.96
CA ARG A 118 -3.47 -1.64 -16.46
C ARG A 118 -2.10 -1.46 -17.10
N LEU A 119 -1.36 -2.55 -17.34
CA LEU A 119 -0.08 -2.48 -18.05
C LEU A 119 -0.25 -1.95 -19.47
N THR A 120 -1.30 -2.37 -20.17
CA THR A 120 -1.63 -1.83 -21.50
C THR A 120 -2.03 -0.36 -21.41
N GLU A 121 -2.92 0.01 -20.49
CA GLU A 121 -3.38 1.39 -20.28
C GLU A 121 -2.22 2.35 -19.99
N TYR A 122 -1.21 1.91 -19.23
CA TYR A 122 -0.07 2.75 -18.83
C TYR A 122 1.12 2.65 -19.79
N GLY A 123 1.03 1.86 -20.86
CA GLY A 123 2.15 1.65 -21.79
C GLY A 123 3.33 0.91 -21.16
N LEU A 124 3.06 0.05 -20.16
CA LEU A 124 4.06 -0.71 -19.38
C LEU A 124 4.07 -2.20 -19.71
N ALA A 125 3.30 -2.64 -20.72
CA ALA A 125 3.30 -4.02 -21.18
C ALA A 125 4.70 -4.48 -21.61
N GLY A 126 5.06 -5.73 -21.30
CA GLY A 126 6.35 -6.32 -21.68
C GLY A 126 7.55 -5.90 -20.82
N ARG A 127 7.37 -5.09 -19.77
CA ARG A 127 8.46 -4.61 -18.90
C ARG A 127 8.84 -5.56 -17.75
N GLY A 128 8.39 -6.81 -17.77
CA GLY A 128 8.65 -7.78 -16.69
C GLY A 128 7.89 -7.49 -15.38
N ILE A 129 6.81 -6.71 -15.44
CA ILE A 129 5.94 -6.42 -14.30
C ILE A 129 4.99 -7.59 -14.08
N GLU A 130 5.07 -8.24 -12.92
CA GLU A 130 4.26 -9.43 -12.60
C GLU A 130 3.22 -9.19 -11.51
N THR A 131 3.34 -8.09 -10.75
CA THR A 131 2.47 -7.78 -9.62
C THR A 131 2.00 -6.31 -9.63
N PHE A 132 0.98 -5.99 -8.84
CA PHE A 132 0.58 -4.60 -8.64
C PHE A 132 1.63 -3.76 -7.90
N PHE A 133 2.48 -4.37 -7.08
CA PHE A 133 3.60 -3.65 -6.45
C PHE A 133 4.67 -3.29 -7.48
N ASP A 134 5.02 -4.21 -8.38
CA ASP A 134 5.91 -3.94 -9.51
C ASP A 134 5.35 -2.83 -10.42
N LEU A 135 4.04 -2.85 -10.67
CA LEU A 135 3.36 -1.77 -11.40
C LEU A 135 3.54 -0.43 -10.70
N ILE A 136 3.36 -0.36 -9.38
CA ILE A 136 3.56 0.87 -8.61
C ILE A 136 5.01 1.34 -8.70
N GLU A 137 6.00 0.44 -8.57
CA GLU A 137 7.40 0.81 -8.70
C GLU A 137 7.73 1.37 -10.08
N ALA A 138 7.34 0.65 -11.13
CA ALA A 138 7.57 1.06 -12.51
C ALA A 138 6.84 2.36 -12.86
N ASP A 139 5.60 2.51 -12.39
CA ASP A 139 4.82 3.72 -12.60
C ASP A 139 5.46 4.91 -11.89
N GLU A 140 6.01 4.74 -10.68
CA GLU A 140 6.72 5.77 -9.89
C GLU A 140 8.19 5.98 -10.30
N GLY A 141 8.64 5.35 -11.39
CA GLY A 141 9.99 5.48 -11.91
C GLY A 141 11.07 4.80 -11.07
N ARG A 142 10.71 3.89 -10.17
CA ARG A 142 11.65 3.08 -9.39
C ARG A 142 12.01 1.78 -10.13
N PRO A 143 13.19 1.20 -9.87
CA PRO A 143 13.53 -0.12 -10.41
C PRO A 143 12.57 -1.18 -9.85
N LEU A 144 12.34 -2.24 -10.63
CA LEU A 144 11.62 -3.40 -10.13
C LEU A 144 12.41 -4.04 -8.99
N SER A 145 11.73 -4.37 -7.90
CA SER A 145 12.36 -5.07 -6.79
C SER A 145 12.67 -6.50 -7.25
N ALA A 146 13.92 -6.94 -7.16
CA ALA A 146 14.23 -8.36 -7.30
C ALA A 146 13.49 -9.09 -6.18
N GLY A 147 12.51 -9.91 -6.56
CA GLY A 147 11.69 -10.70 -5.63
C GLY A 147 12.52 -11.65 -4.77
#